data_AF-A0A401T2J9-F1
#
_entry.id   AF-A0A401T2J9-F1
#
_cell.length_a   1.000
_cell.length_b   1.000
_cell.length_c   1.000
_cell.angle_alpha   90.00
_cell.angle_beta   90.00
_cell.angle_gamma   90.00
#
_symmetry.space_group_name_H-M   'P 1'
#
loop_
_entity.id
_entity.type
_entity.pdbx_description
1 polymer ?
#
loop_
_entity_poly.entity_id
_entity_poly.type
_entity_poly.pdbx_seq_one_letter_code
_entity_poly.pdbx_strand_id
1 'polypeptide(L)'
;MLLGLLESMLLGLLESMLLGLLESMLLGLLGLCCWAYLSLLLGLFDSLLLGPLEYVLLGLLEYVLLGLLEYVLLGPLEYVLLALLEYVLLGLLESILLGLLWSILLGPLKYLLMCPLESMLLDLLESTLLGLYKYLLQGILESKLLGLH
;
A
#
# COMPACT_ATOMS: atom_id res chain seq x y z
N MET A 1 -104.08 8.44 21.14
CA MET A 1 -103.02 9.47 21.11
C MET A 1 -101.74 9.01 21.82
N LEU A 2 -101.82 8.55 23.08
CA LEU A 2 -100.63 8.13 23.84
C LEU A 2 -99.88 6.92 23.25
N LEU A 3 -100.61 5.91 22.75
CA LEU A 3 -100.02 4.70 22.15
C LEU A 3 -99.19 5.01 20.89
N GLY A 4 -99.74 5.80 19.96
CA GLY A 4 -99.02 6.20 18.74
C GLY A 4 -97.80 7.08 19.01
N LEU A 5 -97.83 7.87 20.10
CA LEU A 5 -96.67 8.66 20.54
C LEU A 5 -95.58 7.74 21.09
N LEU A 6 -95.95 6.76 21.93
CA LEU A 6 -95.02 5.74 22.44
C LEU A 6 -94.38 4.93 21.30
N GLU A 7 -95.18 4.47 20.34
CA GLU A 7 -94.69 3.74 19.16
C GLU A 7 -93.72 4.59 18.33
N SER A 8 -94.07 5.85 18.02
CA SER A 8 -93.18 6.74 17.25
C SER A 8 -91.87 7.05 17.96
N MET A 9 -91.87 7.18 19.29
CA MET A 9 -90.66 7.41 20.08
C MET A 9 -89.76 6.18 20.10
N LEU A 10 -90.34 4.99 20.30
CA LEU A 10 -89.61 3.73 20.28
C LEU A 10 -88.99 3.47 18.90
N LEU A 11 -89.76 3.70 17.84
CA LEU A 11 -89.34 3.46 16.46
C LEU A 11 -88.26 4.46 16.04
N GLY A 12 -88.42 5.76 16.33
CA GLY A 12 -87.40 6.77 16.06
C GLY A 12 -86.12 6.59 16.88
N LEU A 13 -86.21 6.13 18.13
CA LEU A 13 -85.05 5.83 18.95
C LEU A 13 -84.32 4.57 18.45
N LEU A 14 -85.07 3.52 18.06
CA LEU A 14 -84.49 2.32 17.47
C LEU A 14 -83.78 2.63 16.15
N GLU A 15 -84.43 3.37 15.25
CA GLU A 15 -83.84 3.78 13.97
C GLU A 15 -82.58 4.61 14.18
N SER A 16 -82.64 5.68 14.98
CA SER A 16 -81.49 6.55 15.19
C SER A 16 -80.30 5.84 15.86
N MET A 17 -80.55 4.94 16.81
CA MET A 17 -79.50 4.13 17.43
C MET A 17 -78.86 3.16 16.43
N LEU A 18 -79.67 2.48 15.61
CA LEU A 18 -79.19 1.48 14.67
C LEU A 18 -78.42 2.15 13.51
N LEU A 19 -78.93 3.26 12.99
CA LEU A 19 -78.28 4.06 11.95
C LEU A 19 -76.97 4.68 12.46
N GLY A 20 -76.99 5.32 13.64
CA GLY A 20 -75.78 5.92 14.23
C GLY A 20 -74.70 4.90 14.57
N LEU A 21 -75.09 3.71 15.04
CA LEU A 21 -74.16 2.61 15.30
C LEU A 21 -73.60 2.03 13.99
N LEU A 22 -74.44 1.83 12.97
CA LEU A 22 -73.99 1.38 11.65
C LEU A 22 -73.00 2.37 11.02
N GLU A 23 -73.33 3.65 10.98
CA GLU A 23 -72.48 4.70 10.41
C GLU A 23 -71.14 4.82 11.13
N SER A 24 -71.16 4.86 12.47
CA SER A 24 -69.94 4.98 13.26
C SER A 24 -69.04 3.76 13.12
N MET A 25 -69.60 2.55 13.07
CA MET A 25 -68.84 1.33 12.81
C MET A 25 -68.23 1.33 11.41
N LEU A 26 -68.99 1.70 10.38
CA LEU A 26 -68.53 1.71 8.99
C LEU A 26 -67.42 2.74 8.78
N LEU A 27 -67.62 3.96 9.28
CA LEU A 27 -66.62 5.03 9.21
C LEU A 27 -65.37 4.70 10.02
N GLY A 28 -65.53 4.14 11.22
CA GLY A 28 -64.41 3.71 12.06
C GLY A 28 -63.58 2.61 11.41
N LEU A 29 -64.22 1.58 10.86
CA LEU A 29 -63.54 0.50 10.13
C LEU A 29 -62.86 1.00 8.87
N LEU A 30 -63.53 1.84 8.08
CA LEU A 30 -62.96 2.41 6.86
C LEU A 30 -61.73 3.27 7.19
N GLY A 31 -61.81 4.12 8.21
CA GLY A 31 -60.71 4.96 8.67
C GLY A 31 -59.49 4.15 9.12
N LEU A 32 -59.72 3.11 9.94
CA LEU A 32 -58.66 2.20 10.38
C LEU A 32 -58.02 1.46 9.19
N CYS A 33 -58.83 0.99 8.25
CA CYS A 33 -58.33 0.25 7.08
C CYS A 33 -57.50 1.15 6.15
N CYS A 34 -57.97 2.38 5.89
CA CYS A 34 -57.23 3.36 5.11
C CYS A 34 -55.90 3.74 5.78
N TRP A 35 -55.90 3.95 7.09
CA TRP A 35 -54.69 4.29 7.82
C TRP A 35 -53.68 3.15 7.83
N ALA A 36 -54.14 1.91 8.08
CA ALA A 36 -53.30 0.72 8.04
C ALA A 36 -52.70 0.49 6.64
N TYR A 37 -53.47 0.70 5.58
CA TYR A 37 -52.98 0.60 4.21
C TYR A 37 -51.91 1.65 3.91
N LEU A 38 -52.16 2.92 4.29
CA LEU A 38 -51.20 4.01 4.10
C LEU A 38 -49.91 3.75 4.87
N SER A 39 -49.99 3.30 6.12
CA SER A 39 -48.80 2.97 6.92
C SER A 39 -48.00 1.82 6.33
N LEU A 40 -48.67 0.81 5.77
CA LEU A 40 -48.01 -0.31 5.11
C LEU A 40 -47.31 0.14 3.82
N LEU A 41 -47.96 1.00 3.03
CA LEU A 41 -47.37 1.56 1.81
C LEU A 41 -46.13 2.41 2.13
N LEU A 42 -46.21 3.27 3.15
CA LEU A 42 -45.07 4.08 3.61
C LEU A 42 -43.91 3.20 4.10
N GLY A 43 -44.22 2.21 4.95
CA GLY A 43 -43.20 1.29 5.45
C GLY A 43 -42.53 0.48 4.33
N LEU A 44 -43.28 0.08 3.30
CA LEU A 44 -42.72 -0.58 2.11
C LEU A 44 -41.86 0.38 1.28
N PHE A 45 -42.30 1.63 1.10
CA PHE A 45 -41.52 2.64 0.38
C PHE A 45 -40.19 2.93 1.08
N ASP A 46 -40.21 3.11 2.40
CA ASP A 46 -39.01 3.36 3.19
C ASP A 46 -38.04 2.17 3.14
N SER A 47 -38.55 0.96 3.35
CA SER A 47 -37.72 -0.25 3.45
C SER A 47 -37.20 -0.77 2.11
N LEU A 48 -37.99 -0.67 1.03
CA LEU A 48 -37.62 -1.21 -0.28
C LEU A 48 -36.95 -0.17 -1.17
N LEU A 49 -37.20 1.11 -0.94
CA LEU A 49 -36.66 2.17 -1.79
C LEU A 49 -35.60 2.99 -1.05
N LEU A 50 -35.97 3.67 0.04
CA LEU A 50 -35.08 4.64 0.69
C LEU A 50 -33.88 3.98 1.37
N GLY A 51 -34.11 2.97 2.20
CA GLY A 51 -33.03 2.28 2.92
C GLY A 51 -31.96 1.69 1.98
N PRO A 52 -32.35 0.92 0.95
CA PRO A 52 -31.40 0.38 -0.03
C PRO A 52 -30.69 1.47 -0.84
N LEU A 53 -31.40 2.54 -1.24
CA LEU A 53 -30.81 3.66 -1.95
C LEU A 53 -29.73 4.33 -1.10
N GLU A 54 -30.04 4.64 0.17
CA GLU A 54 -29.11 5.27 1.10
C GLU A 54 -27.88 4.38 1.36
N TYR A 55 -28.10 3.09 1.61
CA TYR A 55 -27.00 2.13 1.80
C TYR A 55 -26.08 2.04 0.59
N VAL A 56 -26.65 1.95 -0.62
CA VAL A 56 -25.86 1.88 -1.86
C VAL A 56 -25.11 3.19 -2.08
N LEU A 57 -25.75 4.35 -1.90
CA LEU A 57 -25.13 5.65 -2.16
C LEU A 57 -24.01 5.94 -1.17
N LEU A 58 -24.24 5.74 0.13
CA LEU A 58 -23.24 5.96 1.17
C LEU A 58 -22.12 4.92 1.09
N GLY A 59 -22.46 3.64 0.94
CA GLY A 59 -21.48 2.57 0.84
C GLY A 59 -20.59 2.69 -0.40
N LEU A 60 -21.16 3.06 -1.55
CA LEU A 60 -20.37 3.35 -2.75
C LEU A 60 -19.52 4.61 -2.58
N LEU A 61 -20.07 5.68 -2.01
CA LEU A 61 -19.30 6.90 -1.78
C LEU A 61 -18.08 6.59 -0.91
N GLU A 62 -18.29 5.93 0.24
CA GLU A 62 -17.22 5.62 1.20
C GLU A 62 -16.17 4.69 0.58
N TYR A 63 -16.58 3.60 -0.05
CA TYR A 63 -15.66 2.66 -0.69
C TYR A 63 -14.88 3.28 -1.83
N VAL A 64 -15.55 4.04 -2.71
CA VAL A 64 -14.91 4.65 -3.88
C VAL A 64 -13.99 5.79 -3.45
N LEU A 65 -14.42 6.71 -2.60
CA LEU A 65 -13.59 7.85 -2.20
C LEU A 65 -12.41 7.42 -1.32
N LEU A 66 -12.65 6.66 -0.25
CA LEU A 66 -11.57 6.27 0.66
C LEU A 66 -10.67 5.22 0.02
N GLY A 67 -11.24 4.22 -0.64
CA GLY A 67 -10.47 3.19 -1.33
C GLY A 67 -9.59 3.78 -2.43
N LEU A 68 -10.13 4.65 -3.29
CA LEU A 68 -9.31 5.29 -4.33
C LEU A 68 -8.24 6.21 -3.71
N LEU A 69 -8.56 6.95 -2.65
CA LEU A 69 -7.58 7.83 -2.01
C LEU A 69 -6.40 7.04 -1.40
N GLU A 70 -6.68 5.90 -0.75
CA GLU A 70 -5.62 5.03 -0.24
C GLU A 70 -4.79 4.41 -1.38
N TYR A 71 -5.45 3.75 -2.34
CA TYR A 71 -4.74 2.97 -3.36
C TYR A 71 -4.05 3.84 -4.42
N VAL A 72 -4.66 4.95 -4.83
CA VAL A 72 -4.14 5.77 -5.93
C VAL A 72 -3.15 6.83 -5.42
N LEU A 73 -3.35 7.33 -4.20
CA LEU A 73 -2.57 8.45 -3.68
C LEU A 73 -1.56 8.02 -2.62
N LEU A 74 -2.00 7.33 -1.56
CA LEU A 74 -1.11 7.01 -0.43
C LEU A 74 -0.12 5.89 -0.77
N GLY A 75 -0.58 4.77 -1.34
CA GLY A 75 0.29 3.64 -1.66
C GLY A 75 1.47 4.01 -2.58
N PRO A 76 1.25 4.69 -3.72
CA PRO A 76 2.34 5.10 -4.59
C PRO A 76 3.29 6.12 -3.93
N LEU A 77 2.76 7.04 -3.12
CA LEU A 77 3.57 8.04 -2.43
C LEU A 77 4.50 7.40 -1.39
N GLU A 78 3.99 6.43 -0.62
CA GLU A 78 4.78 5.64 0.32
C GLU A 78 5.88 4.83 -0.39
N TYR A 79 5.52 4.15 -1.49
CA TYR A 79 6.48 3.39 -2.29
C TYR A 79 7.60 4.28 -2.84
N VAL A 80 7.26 5.44 -3.41
CA VAL A 80 8.24 6.38 -3.95
C VAL A 80 9.17 6.92 -2.85
N LEU A 81 8.63 7.26 -1.68
CA LEU A 81 9.43 7.75 -0.55
C LEU A 81 10.39 6.69 -0.03
N LEU A 82 9.92 5.45 0.17
CA LEU A 82 10.76 4.34 0.61
C LEU A 82 11.86 4.02 -0.39
N ALA A 83 11.51 3.94 -1.67
CA ALA A 83 12.49 3.67 -2.73
C ALA A 83 13.55 4.77 -2.82
N LEU A 84 13.16 6.05 -2.71
CA LEU A 84 14.10 7.16 -2.66
C LEU A 84 15.02 7.08 -1.44
N LEU A 85 14.46 6.79 -0.25
CA LEU A 85 15.24 6.67 0.98
C LEU A 85 16.27 5.54 0.87
N GLU A 86 15.87 4.36 0.41
CA GLU A 86 16.80 3.23 0.24
C GLU A 86 17.87 3.54 -0.81
N TYR A 87 17.48 3.90 -2.04
CA TYR A 87 18.44 4.10 -3.11
C TYR A 87 19.41 5.25 -2.85
N VAL A 88 18.87 6.40 -2.44
CA VAL A 88 19.70 7.60 -2.27
C VAL A 88 20.51 7.47 -0.99
N LEU A 89 19.89 7.11 0.13
CA LEU A 89 20.58 7.20 1.42
C LEU A 89 21.50 6.00 1.63
N LEU A 90 21.01 4.76 1.46
CA LEU A 90 21.84 3.57 1.65
C LEU A 90 22.82 3.39 0.49
N GLY A 91 22.36 3.53 -0.76
CA GLY A 91 23.21 3.36 -1.93
C GLY A 91 24.34 4.38 -2.02
N LEU A 92 24.08 5.66 -1.73
CA LEU A 92 25.16 6.66 -1.68
C LEU A 92 26.09 6.42 -0.49
N LEU A 93 25.56 6.10 0.68
CA LEU A 93 26.40 5.84 1.85
C LEU A 93 27.35 4.66 1.59
N GLU A 94 26.84 3.56 1.06
CA GLU A 94 27.64 2.36 0.77
C GLU A 94 28.69 2.65 -0.30
N SER A 95 28.33 3.31 -1.40
CA SER A 95 29.26 3.65 -2.47
C SER A 95 30.35 4.63 -2.03
N ILE A 96 30.00 5.64 -1.21
CA ILE A 96 30.99 6.56 -0.63
C ILE A 96 31.93 5.81 0.30
N LEU A 97 31.41 4.96 1.18
CA LEU A 97 32.21 4.27 2.19
C LEU A 97 33.15 3.23 1.54
N LEU A 98 32.64 2.44 0.59
CA LEU A 98 33.45 1.50 -0.20
C LEU A 98 34.48 2.23 -1.08
N GLY A 99 34.07 3.32 -1.73
CA GLY A 99 34.95 4.15 -2.56
C GLY A 99 36.11 4.71 -1.74
N LEU A 100 35.82 5.29 -0.57
CA LEU A 100 36.81 5.81 0.36
C LEU A 100 37.73 4.72 0.92
N LEU A 101 37.19 3.57 1.30
CA LEU A 101 37.99 2.43 1.75
C LEU A 101 38.99 2.01 0.67
N TRP A 102 38.53 1.92 -0.58
CA TRP A 102 39.38 1.53 -1.69
C TRP A 102 40.44 2.58 -2.00
N SER A 103 40.06 3.85 -2.06
CA SER A 103 40.95 4.94 -2.46
C SER A 103 41.96 5.34 -1.38
N ILE A 104 41.57 5.29 -0.10
CA ILE A 104 42.41 5.76 1.02
C ILE A 104 43.22 4.61 1.60
N LEU A 105 42.65 3.41 1.70
CA LEU A 105 43.31 2.30 2.38
C LEU A 105 43.96 1.35 1.39
N LEU A 106 43.15 0.73 0.53
CA LEU A 106 43.56 -0.42 -0.29
C LEU A 106 44.49 -0.02 -1.45
N GLY A 107 44.18 1.06 -2.15
CA GLY A 107 45.01 1.58 -3.25
C GLY A 107 46.42 1.96 -2.79
N PRO A 108 46.56 2.83 -1.79
CA PRO A 108 47.87 3.22 -1.26
C PRO A 108 48.64 2.04 -0.67
N LEU A 109 47.98 1.13 0.05
CA LEU A 109 48.62 -0.06 0.61
C LEU A 109 49.13 -1.00 -0.49
N LYS A 110 48.35 -1.19 -1.56
CA LYS A 110 48.79 -1.95 -2.74
C LYS A 110 49.98 -1.29 -3.42
N TYR A 111 49.95 0.02 -3.62
CA TYR A 111 51.06 0.75 -4.23
C TYR A 111 52.33 0.68 -3.39
N LEU A 112 52.21 0.89 -2.08
CA LEU A 112 53.34 0.95 -1.16
C LEU A 112 53.97 -0.43 -0.90
N LEU A 113 53.22 -1.52 -1.04
CA LEU A 113 53.75 -2.88 -0.89
C LEU A 113 54.21 -3.49 -2.22
N MET A 114 53.40 -3.40 -3.28
CA MET A 114 53.68 -4.13 -4.51
C MET A 114 54.78 -3.46 -5.34
N CYS A 115 54.78 -2.13 -5.49
CA CYS A 115 55.78 -1.46 -6.32
C CYS A 115 57.21 -1.66 -5.81
N PRO A 116 57.52 -1.48 -4.51
CA PRO A 116 58.88 -1.70 -4.02
C PRO A 116 59.28 -3.16 -4.04
N LEU A 117 58.32 -4.07 -3.83
CA LEU A 117 58.60 -5.50 -3.82
C LEU A 117 58.89 -6.02 -5.23
N GLU A 118 58.15 -5.57 -6.24
CA GLU A 118 58.46 -5.84 -7.66
C GLU A 118 59.80 -5.24 -8.07
N SER A 119 60.07 -3.98 -7.71
CA SER A 119 61.35 -3.34 -8.08
C SER A 119 62.54 -4.04 -7.42
N MET A 120 62.45 -4.36 -6.12
CA MET A 120 63.51 -5.09 -5.43
C MET A 120 63.73 -6.49 -6.01
N LEU A 121 62.65 -7.20 -6.40
CA LEU A 121 62.78 -8.51 -7.03
C LEU A 121 63.44 -8.43 -8.40
N LEU A 122 63.05 -7.46 -9.23
CA LEU A 122 63.66 -7.21 -10.53
C LEU A 122 65.13 -6.82 -10.39
N ASP A 123 65.44 -5.88 -9.52
CA ASP A 123 66.81 -5.42 -9.26
C ASP A 123 67.68 -6.57 -8.74
N LEU A 124 67.16 -7.40 -7.82
CA LEU A 124 67.85 -8.58 -7.32
C LEU A 124 68.09 -9.60 -8.45
N LEU A 125 67.07 -9.90 -9.26
CA LEU A 125 67.18 -10.85 -10.37
C LEU A 125 68.21 -10.37 -11.40
N GLU A 126 68.16 -9.10 -11.79
CA GLU A 126 69.07 -8.54 -12.78
C GLU A 126 70.49 -8.47 -12.24
N SER A 127 70.70 -7.90 -11.06
CA SER A 127 72.04 -7.74 -10.49
C SER A 127 72.72 -9.08 -10.18
N THR A 128 71.99 -10.03 -9.59
CA THR A 128 72.57 -11.32 -9.18
C THR A 128 72.75 -12.25 -10.37
N LEU A 129 71.73 -12.43 -11.20
CA LEU A 129 71.73 -13.46 -12.25
C LEU A 129 72.58 -13.01 -13.44
N LEU A 130 72.47 -11.74 -13.85
CA LEU A 130 73.25 -11.17 -14.95
C LEU A 130 74.71 -10.90 -14.52
N GLY A 131 74.90 -10.47 -13.27
CA GLY A 131 76.24 -10.30 -12.68
C GLY A 131 77.00 -11.62 -12.59
N LEU A 132 76.35 -12.67 -12.06
CA LEU A 132 76.96 -14.00 -11.92
C LEU A 132 77.21 -14.66 -13.28
N TYR A 133 76.31 -14.46 -14.26
CA TYR A 133 76.53 -14.88 -15.64
C TYR A 133 77.74 -14.20 -16.27
N LYS A 134 77.87 -12.87 -16.16
CA LYS A 134 79.02 -12.12 -16.67
C LYS A 134 80.33 -12.59 -16.02
N TYR A 135 80.32 -12.75 -14.70
CA TYR A 135 81.50 -13.16 -13.94
C TYR A 135 81.96 -14.58 -14.31
N LEU A 136 81.03 -15.53 -14.44
CA LEU A 136 81.32 -16.89 -14.90
C LEU A 136 81.82 -16.91 -16.34
N LEU A 137 81.16 -16.19 -17.25
CA LEU A 137 81.55 -16.15 -18.66
C LEU A 137 82.96 -15.58 -18.83
N GLN A 138 83.23 -14.46 -18.15
CA GLN A 138 84.55 -13.82 -18.17
C GLN A 138 85.62 -14.72 -17.54
N GLY A 139 85.35 -15.35 -16.40
CA GLY A 139 86.28 -16.29 -15.77
C GLY A 139 86.58 -17.53 -16.62
N ILE A 140 85.59 -18.06 -17.34
CA ILE A 140 85.78 -19.17 -18.29
C ILE A 140 86.61 -18.71 -19.50
N LEU A 141 86.40 -17.50 -19.98
CA LEU A 141 87.11 -16.95 -21.14
C LEU A 141 88.58 -16.66 -20.79
N GLU A 142 88.83 -16.03 -19.64
CA GLU A 142 90.18 -15.74 -19.12
C GLU A 142 90.95 -17.03 -18.82
N SER A 143 90.32 -18.03 -18.19
CA SER A 143 90.98 -19.32 -17.92
C SER A 143 91.30 -20.11 -19.18
N LYS A 144 90.43 -20.08 -20.21
CA LYS A 144 90.74 -20.70 -21.52
C LYS A 144 91.86 -19.99 -22.25
N LEU A 145 91.95 -18.67 -22.18
CA LEU A 145 92.95 -17.87 -22.89
C LEU A 145 94.34 -18.01 -22.25
N LEU A 146 94.41 -18.11 -20.92
CA LEU A 146 95.65 -18.39 -20.19
C LEU A 146 96.11 -19.86 -20.29
N GLY A 147 95.20 -20.81 -20.45
CA GLY A 147 95.53 -22.23 -20.65
C GLY A 147 95.91 -22.63 -22.08
N LEU A 148 95.90 -21.68 -23.02
CA LEU A 148 96.29 -21.86 -24.44
C LEU A 148 97.71 -21.35 -24.74
N HIS A 149 98.44 -20.87 -23.74
CA HIS A 149 99.89 -20.62 -23.76
C HIS A 149 100.66 -21.75 -23.08
#